data_AF-A0A330M160-F1
#
_entry.id   AF-A0A330M160-F1
#
_cell.length_a   1.000
_cell.length_b   1.000
_cell.length_c   1.000
_cell.angle_alpha   90.00
_cell.angle_beta   90.00
_cell.angle_gamma   90.00
#
_symmetry.space_group_name_H-M   'P 1'
#
loop_
_entity.id
_entity.type
_entity.pdbx_description
1 polymer ?
#
loop_
_entity_poly.entity_id
_entity_poly.type
_entity_poly.pdbx_seq_one_letter_code
_entity_poly.pdbx_strand_id
1 'polypeptide(L)'
;MNDKIGRNDPCPCGSGHKYKKCCMLKNASELPVTWSDEEGMHIISQGVKPTSSEIDQMTKEYQNQIRNSPMWDEMVNEFGKEKAEELLKECKAEVK
;
A
#
# COMPACT_ATOMS: atom_id res chain seq x y z
N MET A 1 21.28 -23.46 -33.08
CA MET A 1 20.09 -22.61 -33.23
C MET A 1 19.61 -22.32 -31.82
N ASN A 2 19.80 -21.11 -31.32
CA ASN A 2 19.33 -20.70 -29.99
C ASN A 2 18.02 -19.95 -30.22
N ASP A 3 16.93 -20.69 -30.39
CA ASP A 3 15.60 -20.10 -30.61
C ASP A 3 15.22 -19.31 -29.36
N LYS A 4 15.37 -17.99 -29.44
CA LYS A 4 14.92 -17.07 -28.40
C LYS A 4 13.40 -17.08 -28.43
N ILE A 5 12.79 -17.79 -27.47
CA ILE A 5 11.35 -17.83 -27.34
C ILE A 5 10.77 -16.40 -27.17
N GLY A 6 9.82 -16.05 -28.01
CA GLY A 6 9.18 -14.73 -28.00
C GLY A 6 8.28 -14.56 -26.77
N ARG A 7 8.20 -13.34 -26.24
CA ARG A 7 7.39 -13.01 -25.04
C ARG A 7 5.93 -13.44 -25.17
N ASN A 8 5.37 -13.47 -26.37
CA ASN A 8 3.96 -13.82 -26.59
C ASN A 8 3.74 -15.29 -26.99
N ASP A 9 4.80 -16.05 -27.21
CA ASP A 9 4.72 -17.45 -27.65
C ASP A 9 4.18 -18.36 -26.54
N PRO A 10 3.57 -19.51 -26.89
CA PRO A 10 3.16 -20.50 -25.89
C PRO A 10 4.35 -20.95 -25.05
N CYS A 11 4.14 -21.01 -23.73
CA CYS A 11 5.20 -21.30 -22.79
C CYS A 11 5.65 -22.78 -22.88
N PRO A 12 6.95 -23.07 -22.95
CA PRO A 12 7.46 -24.43 -23.20
C PRO A 12 7.32 -25.34 -21.98
N CYS A 13 6.90 -24.82 -20.82
CA CYS A 13 6.63 -25.60 -19.62
C CYS A 13 5.27 -26.33 -19.68
N GLY A 14 4.55 -26.29 -20.81
CA GLY A 14 3.27 -26.99 -20.97
C GLY A 14 2.08 -26.36 -20.24
N SER A 15 2.20 -25.11 -19.76
CA SER A 15 1.13 -24.43 -19.02
C SER A 15 -0.01 -23.90 -19.89
N GLY A 16 0.17 -23.86 -21.22
CA GLY A 16 -0.80 -23.26 -22.14
C GLY A 16 -0.87 -21.72 -22.10
N HIS A 17 -0.09 -21.06 -21.23
CA HIS A 17 -0.03 -19.59 -21.15
C HIS A 17 1.05 -19.01 -22.06
N LYS A 18 0.96 -17.70 -22.38
CA LYS A 18 2.05 -16.97 -23.07
C LYS A 18 3.31 -16.95 -22.19
N TYR A 19 4.49 -17.06 -22.78
CA TYR A 19 5.79 -17.10 -22.08
C TYR A 19 5.96 -15.93 -21.09
N LYS A 20 5.58 -14.70 -21.50
CA LYS A 20 5.60 -13.51 -20.64
C LYS A 20 4.70 -13.58 -19.41
N LYS A 21 3.65 -14.40 -19.46
CA LYS A 21 2.67 -14.58 -18.37
C LYS A 21 2.97 -15.82 -17.52
N CYS A 22 4.01 -16.59 -17.86
CA CYS A 22 4.33 -17.85 -17.21
C CYS A 22 5.79 -17.87 -16.75
N CYS A 23 6.67 -18.62 -17.42
CA CYS A 23 8.07 -18.77 -17.01
C CYS A 23 8.86 -17.45 -16.97
N MET A 24 8.49 -16.43 -17.75
CA MET A 24 9.18 -15.14 -17.70
C MET A 24 8.88 -14.36 -16.40
N LEU A 25 7.65 -14.41 -15.89
CA LEU A 25 7.26 -13.75 -14.63
C LEU A 25 7.79 -14.52 -13.42
N LYS A 26 7.86 -15.85 -13.49
CA LYS A 26 8.47 -16.68 -12.43
C LYS A 26 9.95 -16.34 -12.18
N ASN A 27 10.64 -15.80 -13.19
CA ASN A 27 12.02 -15.33 -13.06
C ASN A 27 12.13 -13.86 -12.62
N ALA A 28 11.01 -13.14 -12.56
CA ALA A 28 10.95 -11.73 -12.18
C ALA A 28 10.28 -11.52 -10.80
N SER A 29 10.11 -12.59 -10.03
CA SER A 29 9.45 -12.52 -8.73
C SER A 29 10.42 -12.03 -7.65
N GLU A 30 10.02 -10.91 -7.03
CA GLU A 30 10.32 -10.47 -5.66
C GLU A 30 11.52 -9.56 -5.38
N LEU A 31 12.34 -9.19 -6.37
CA LEU A 31 13.37 -8.18 -6.10
C LEU A 31 12.74 -6.78 -6.11
N PRO A 32 12.98 -5.95 -5.07
CA PRO A 32 12.53 -4.57 -5.08
C PRO A 32 13.15 -3.84 -6.26
N VAL A 33 12.37 -2.97 -6.91
CA VAL A 33 12.88 -2.13 -8.00
C VAL A 33 13.86 -1.16 -7.38
N THR A 34 15.13 -1.32 -7.70
CA THR A 34 16.21 -0.45 -7.23
C THR A 34 16.72 0.40 -8.37
N TRP A 35 16.90 1.70 -8.11
CA TRP A 35 17.63 2.59 -9.00
C TRP A 35 18.61 3.42 -8.19
N SER A 36 19.64 3.90 -8.87
CA SER A 36 20.66 4.74 -8.25
C SER A 36 20.77 6.04 -9.02
N ASP A 37 20.85 7.15 -8.29
CA ASP A 37 21.14 8.48 -8.80
C ASP A 37 22.24 9.14 -7.94
N GLU A 38 22.54 10.41 -8.21
CA GLU A 38 23.55 11.17 -7.46
C GLU A 38 23.20 11.35 -5.97
N GLU A 39 21.92 11.17 -5.58
CA GLU A 39 21.44 11.26 -4.20
C GLU A 39 21.41 9.89 -3.47
N GLY A 40 21.64 8.79 -4.18
CA GLY A 40 21.88 7.47 -3.59
C GLY A 40 21.04 6.34 -4.18
N MET A 41 20.77 5.32 -3.35
CA MET A 41 20.01 4.13 -3.73
C MET A 41 18.54 4.27 -3.32
N HIS A 42 17.65 4.20 -4.29
CA HIS A 42 16.20 4.19 -4.08
C HIS A 42 15.65 2.78 -4.24
N ILE A 43 14.66 2.43 -3.42
CA ILE A 43 14.09 1.08 -3.36
C ILE A 43 12.56 1.18 -3.39
N ILE A 44 11.91 0.68 -4.45
CA ILE A 44 10.45 0.41 -4.46
C ILE A 44 10.23 -1.06 -4.15
N SER A 45 9.68 -1.32 -2.97
CA SER A 45 9.09 -2.61 -2.62
C SER A 45 7.57 -2.58 -2.79
N GLN A 46 6.97 -3.73 -3.10
CA GLN A 46 5.52 -3.87 -3.06
C GLN A 46 5.05 -3.68 -1.60
N GLY A 47 4.26 -2.64 -1.36
CA GLY A 47 3.62 -2.45 -0.07
C GLY A 47 2.63 -3.57 0.20
N VAL A 48 2.73 -4.21 1.37
CA VAL A 48 1.70 -5.15 1.82
C VAL A 48 0.48 -4.31 2.21
N LYS A 49 -0.71 -4.67 1.71
CA LYS A 49 -1.95 -4.02 2.16
C LYS A 49 -2.13 -4.35 3.66
N PRO A 50 -2.26 -3.35 4.56
CA PRO A 50 -2.49 -3.61 5.97
C PRO A 50 -3.81 -4.34 6.16
N THR A 51 -3.86 -5.20 7.16
CA THR A 51 -5.07 -5.93 7.55
C THR A 51 -6.11 -4.97 8.13
N SER A 52 -7.39 -5.37 8.11
CA SER A 52 -8.47 -4.58 8.74
C SER A 52 -8.14 -4.19 10.19
N SER A 53 -7.54 -5.11 10.96
CA SER A 53 -7.17 -4.85 12.34
C SER A 53 -6.07 -3.80 12.48
N GLU A 54 -5.10 -3.78 11.56
CA GLU A 54 -4.04 -2.76 11.54
C GLU A 54 -4.59 -1.39 11.14
N ILE A 55 -5.52 -1.35 10.18
CA ILE A 55 -6.21 -0.12 9.78
C ILE A 55 -7.05 0.45 10.93
N ASP A 56 -7.73 -0.42 11.68
CA ASP A 56 -8.47 -0.03 12.88
C ASP A 56 -7.53 0.53 13.96
N GLN A 57 -6.36 -0.08 14.14
CA GLN A 57 -5.35 0.42 15.07
C GLN A 57 -4.82 1.78 14.66
N MET A 58 -4.48 1.96 13.37
CA MET A 58 -4.02 3.24 12.83
C MET A 58 -5.09 4.33 12.97
N THR A 59 -6.36 3.98 12.73
CA THR A 59 -7.49 4.89 12.90
C THR A 59 -7.62 5.35 14.36
N LYS A 60 -7.49 4.42 15.32
CA LYS A 60 -7.51 4.76 16.76
C LYS A 60 -6.34 5.65 17.15
N GLU A 61 -5.14 5.34 16.67
CA GLU A 61 -3.92 6.13 16.92
C GLU A 61 -4.09 7.56 16.42
N TYR A 62 -4.64 7.72 15.21
CA TYR A 62 -4.91 9.02 14.61
C TYR A 62 -5.95 9.81 15.42
N GLN A 63 -7.08 9.17 15.77
CA GLN A 63 -8.10 9.81 16.62
C GLN A 63 -7.53 10.26 17.97
N ASN A 64 -6.64 9.46 18.57
CA ASN A 64 -5.94 9.82 19.80
C ASN A 64 -4.99 11.01 19.61
N GLN A 65 -4.26 11.07 18.50
CA GLN A 65 -3.40 12.22 18.17
C GLN A 65 -4.21 13.49 18.03
N ILE A 66 -5.38 13.44 17.41
CA ILE A 66 -6.28 14.59 17.35
C ILE A 66 -6.72 15.00 18.75
N ARG A 67 -7.18 14.06 19.60
CA ARG A 67 -7.60 14.35 20.98
C ARG A 67 -6.51 14.97 21.85
N ASN A 68 -5.24 14.66 21.58
CA ASN A 68 -4.10 15.20 22.31
C ASN A 68 -3.54 16.50 21.69
N SER A 69 -4.07 16.94 20.55
CA SER A 69 -3.63 18.15 19.86
C SER A 69 -4.39 19.37 20.40
N PRO A 70 -3.77 20.56 20.45
CA PRO A 70 -4.45 21.82 20.81
C PRO A 70 -5.67 22.13 19.92
N MET A 71 -5.71 21.58 18.71
CA MET A 71 -6.86 21.68 17.81
C MET A 71 -8.13 21.05 18.39
N TRP A 72 -8.01 20.03 19.25
CA TRP A 72 -9.16 19.41 19.90
C TRP A 72 -9.83 20.34 20.90
N ASP A 73 -9.04 21.08 21.68
CA ASP A 73 -9.56 22.08 22.61
C ASP A 73 -10.30 23.20 21.87
N GLU A 74 -9.77 23.64 20.72
CA GLU A 74 -10.45 24.60 19.84
C GLU A 74 -11.77 24.04 19.30
N MET A 75 -11.76 22.80 18.79
CA MET A 75 -12.97 22.13 18.28
C MET A 75 -14.05 21.96 19.36
N VAL A 76 -13.66 21.59 20.58
CA VAL A 76 -14.59 21.43 21.71
C VAL A 76 -15.17 22.78 22.12
N ASN A 77 -14.37 23.85 22.08
CA ASN A 77 -14.82 25.20 22.40
C ASN A 77 -15.80 25.77 21.35
N GLU A 78 -15.60 25.47 20.07
CA GLU A 78 -16.43 25.99 18.98
C GLU A 78 -17.72 25.18 18.74
N PHE A 79 -17.60 23.85 18.66
CA PHE A 79 -18.73 22.96 18.28
C PHE A 79 -19.38 22.27 19.48
N GLY A 80 -18.75 22.31 20.65
CA GLY A 80 -19.13 21.53 21.81
C GLY A 80 -18.61 20.09 21.74
N LYS A 81 -18.45 19.47 22.92
CA LYS A 81 -17.85 18.14 23.07
C LYS A 81 -18.58 17.04 22.27
N GLU A 82 -19.91 17.06 22.25
CA GLU A 82 -20.70 16.02 21.56
C GLU A 82 -20.48 16.03 20.05
N LYS A 83 -20.51 17.20 19.40
CA LYS A 83 -20.28 17.32 17.96
C LYS A 83 -18.83 17.05 17.59
N ALA A 84 -17.88 17.50 18.42
CA ALA A 84 -16.47 17.21 18.20
C ALA A 84 -16.19 15.69 18.22
N GLU A 85 -16.84 14.94 19.12
CA GLU A 85 -16.73 13.48 19.16
C GLU A 85 -17.43 12.78 17.99
N GLU A 86 -18.52 13.33 17.49
CA GLU A 86 -19.19 12.84 16.28
C GLU A 86 -18.28 13.00 15.04
N LEU A 87 -17.69 14.18 14.86
CA LEU A 87 -16.75 14.47 13.76
C LEU A 87 -15.50 13.58 13.81
N LEU A 88 -14.98 13.29 15.01
CA LEU A 88 -13.87 12.33 15.15
C LEU A 88 -14.24 10.91 14.73
N LYS A 89 -15.50 10.49 14.92
CA LYS A 89 -15.95 9.17 14.48
C LYS A 89 -16.01 9.08 12.96
N GLU A 90 -16.21 10.17 12.24
CA GLU A 90 -16.18 10.18 10.78
C GLU A 90 -14.75 10.02 10.23
N CYS A 91 -13.74 10.41 11.02
CA CYS A 91 -12.34 10.23 10.67
C CYS A 91 -11.91 8.75 10.83
N LYS A 92 -12.26 7.91 9.85
CA LYS A 92 -11.85 6.50 9.74
C LYS A 92 -11.04 6.29 8.47
N ALA A 93 -9.97 5.50 8.55
CA ALA A 93 -9.27 5.05 7.37
C ALA A 93 -10.03 3.85 6.76
N GLU A 94 -10.30 3.90 5.46
CA GLU A 94 -10.89 2.79 4.71
C GLU A 94 -9.91 2.31 3.64
N VAL A 95 -9.78 1.00 3.47
CA VAL A 95 -8.97 0.41 2.40
C VAL A 95 -9.87 -0.03 1.25
N LYS A 96 -9.56 0.44 0.05
CA LYS A 96 -10.16 0.02 -1.22
C LYS A 96 -9.36 -1.11 -1.91
#